data_AF-A0A8J2YXY9-F1
#
_entry.id   AF-A0A8J2YXY9-F1
#
_cell.length_a   1.000
_cell.length_b   1.000
_cell.length_c   1.000
_cell.angle_alpha   90.00
_cell.angle_beta   90.00
_cell.angle_gamma   90.00
#
_symmetry.space_group_name_H-M   'P 1'
#
loop_
_entity.id
_entity.type
_entity.pdbx_description
1 polymer ?
#
loop_
_entity_poly.entity_id
_entity_poly.type
_entity_poly.pdbx_seq_one_letter_code
_entity_poly.pdbx_strand_id
1 'polypeptide(L)'
;MVDVVVAPTVTKLGPEASGAVLVTGSHGGLYPGRLAVAAGVRAAIFHDAGLGRDEAGVGSLTLLDGLGIAAAAVSHLSARIGDTDDMLARGRISRANGAAQALGVVAGMACVAAADLLKAAAHSRHTIAKGSEVRLVLVRPRRPIVLIDSAAMVDPVADVGAIVVTGSHGGLVGGVPAMALRVEGFAGIYNDAGIGIDEAGVGRLPALDARGIVGLTVSASSARIGEARSTFEDGVISRANRTAAALGAAPGLPLKPLLEAWAGGHS
;
A
#
# COMPACT_ATOMS: atom_id res chain seq x y z
N MET A 1 -27.53 15.14 3.69
CA MET A 1 -27.24 13.69 3.82
C MET A 1 -25.72 13.54 3.75
N VAL A 2 -25.11 12.66 4.53
CA VAL A 2 -23.64 12.45 4.46
C VAL A 2 -23.36 11.40 3.38
N ASP A 3 -22.54 11.78 2.40
CA ASP A 3 -22.20 10.91 1.28
C ASP A 3 -21.06 9.95 1.62
N VAL A 4 -21.02 8.82 0.91
CA VAL A 4 -19.87 7.91 0.88
C VAL A 4 -19.12 8.16 -0.43
N VAL A 5 -17.86 8.57 -0.31
CA VAL A 5 -16.97 8.79 -1.45
C VAL A 5 -16.03 7.61 -1.55
N VAL A 6 -15.89 7.08 -2.76
CA VAL A 6 -15.08 5.91 -3.05
C VAL A 6 -13.86 6.32 -3.87
N ALA A 7 -12.67 5.92 -3.43
CA ALA A 7 -11.43 6.25 -4.12
C ALA A 7 -10.46 5.06 -4.16
N PRO A 8 -10.18 4.47 -5.33
CA PRO A 8 -9.18 3.39 -5.46
C PRO A 8 -7.80 3.79 -4.92
N THR A 9 -7.47 5.08 -4.96
CA THR A 9 -6.29 5.67 -4.33
C THR A 9 -6.63 6.96 -3.59
N VAL A 10 -6.06 7.12 -2.40
CA VAL A 10 -6.16 8.33 -1.59
C VAL A 10 -5.34 9.51 -2.15
N THR A 11 -4.42 9.25 -3.09
CA THR A 11 -3.55 10.29 -3.68
C THR A 11 -4.25 11.20 -4.68
N LYS A 12 -5.52 10.93 -5.02
CA LYS A 12 -6.32 11.67 -6.02
C LYS A 12 -7.72 12.03 -5.52
N LEU A 13 -7.86 12.38 -4.25
CA LEU A 13 -9.15 12.82 -3.71
C LEU A 13 -9.56 14.19 -4.27
N GLY A 14 -10.79 14.29 -4.77
CA GLY A 14 -11.39 15.55 -5.19
C GLY A 14 -12.10 16.28 -4.03
N PRO A 15 -12.68 17.46 -4.29
CA PRO A 15 -13.37 18.28 -3.29
C PRO A 15 -14.56 17.57 -2.64
N GLU A 16 -15.17 16.60 -3.30
CA GLU A 16 -16.28 15.79 -2.82
C GLU A 16 -15.93 14.97 -1.55
N ALA A 17 -14.63 14.70 -1.31
CA ALA A 17 -14.20 13.98 -0.12
C ALA A 17 -14.43 14.79 1.18
N SER A 18 -14.56 16.12 1.09
CA SER A 18 -14.69 16.97 2.28
C SER A 18 -16.03 16.73 2.98
N GLY A 19 -15.98 16.29 4.24
CA GLY A 19 -17.18 15.99 5.05
C GLY A 19 -17.89 14.68 4.71
N ALA A 20 -17.40 13.94 3.73
CA ALA A 20 -17.88 12.62 3.35
C ALA A 20 -17.23 11.50 4.18
N VAL A 21 -17.82 10.31 4.16
CA VAL A 21 -17.17 9.08 4.59
C VAL A 21 -16.35 8.55 3.40
N LEU A 22 -15.03 8.48 3.55
CA LEU A 22 -14.14 7.95 2.53
C LEU A 22 -14.05 6.43 2.65
N VAL A 23 -14.21 5.70 1.55
CA VAL A 23 -13.78 4.30 1.42
C VAL A 23 -12.67 4.26 0.37
N THR A 24 -11.47 3.83 0.77
CA THR A 24 -10.31 3.85 -0.13
C THR A 24 -9.57 2.52 -0.21
N GLY A 25 -9.16 2.17 -1.44
CA GLY A 25 -8.38 0.98 -1.73
C GLY A 25 -6.91 1.08 -1.28
N SER A 26 -6.46 2.26 -0.88
CA SER A 26 -5.14 2.45 -0.27
C SER A 26 -5.03 1.78 1.09
N HIS A 27 -3.83 1.32 1.43
CA HIS A 27 -3.56 0.87 2.80
C HIS A 27 -3.74 2.03 3.79
N GLY A 28 -4.06 1.70 5.04
CA GLY A 28 -4.21 2.66 6.15
C GLY A 28 -2.89 3.15 6.73
N GLY A 29 -1.85 3.35 5.91
CA GLY A 29 -0.57 3.87 6.39
C GLY A 29 -0.62 5.33 6.82
N LEU A 30 0.42 5.80 7.51
CA LEU A 30 0.47 7.18 8.03
C LEU A 30 0.30 8.23 6.93
N TYR A 31 0.97 8.08 5.79
CA TYR A 31 0.85 9.01 4.66
C TYR A 31 -0.57 9.04 4.06
N PRO A 32 -1.19 7.90 3.69
CA PRO A 32 -2.62 7.84 3.36
C PRO A 32 -3.54 8.52 4.39
N GLY A 33 -3.30 8.30 5.67
CA GLY A 33 -4.03 8.96 6.76
C GLY A 33 -3.92 10.48 6.70
N ARG A 34 -2.72 11.03 6.52
CA ARG A 34 -2.50 12.47 6.38
C ARG A 34 -3.19 13.06 5.16
N LEU A 35 -3.25 12.33 4.05
CA LEU A 35 -3.99 12.74 2.86
C LEU A 35 -5.50 12.80 3.11
N ALA A 36 -6.07 11.81 3.82
CA ALA A 36 -7.47 11.82 4.23
C ALA A 36 -7.78 13.00 5.15
N VAL A 37 -6.92 13.29 6.14
CA VAL A 37 -7.05 14.46 7.02
C VAL A 37 -7.00 15.75 6.20
N ALA A 38 -6.04 15.88 5.29
CA ALA A 38 -5.90 17.07 4.44
C ALA A 38 -7.08 17.28 3.49
N ALA A 39 -7.76 16.20 3.07
CA ALA A 39 -9.00 16.28 2.30
C ALA A 39 -10.22 16.68 3.15
N GLY A 40 -10.09 16.69 4.47
CA GLY A 40 -11.14 17.08 5.41
C GLY A 40 -12.31 16.10 5.45
N VAL A 41 -12.02 14.80 5.32
CA VAL A 41 -13.03 13.73 5.43
C VAL A 41 -13.72 13.75 6.80
N ARG A 42 -14.95 13.27 6.87
CA ARG A 42 -15.65 13.03 8.15
C ARG A 42 -15.15 11.77 8.83
N ALA A 43 -14.94 10.73 8.04
CA ALA A 43 -14.45 9.43 8.48
C ALA A 43 -13.77 8.71 7.31
N ALA A 44 -12.97 7.69 7.59
CA ALA A 44 -12.28 6.93 6.55
C ALA A 44 -12.23 5.42 6.82
N ILE A 45 -12.43 4.63 5.77
CA ILE A 45 -12.20 3.18 5.74
C ILE A 45 -11.06 2.92 4.76
N PHE A 46 -9.97 2.34 5.25
CA PHE A 46 -8.80 1.95 4.48
C PHE A 46 -8.77 0.43 4.24
N HIS A 47 -7.77 -0.04 3.51
CA HIS A 47 -7.39 -1.45 3.46
C HIS A 47 -6.29 -1.75 4.51
N ASP A 48 -6.32 -2.90 5.18
CA ASP A 48 -5.33 -3.19 6.24
C ASP A 48 -3.97 -3.67 5.71
N ALA A 49 -3.95 -4.16 4.48
CA ALA A 49 -2.76 -4.59 3.74
C ALA A 49 -1.88 -5.58 4.51
N GLY A 50 -2.51 -6.56 5.17
CA GLY A 50 -1.77 -7.54 5.98
C GLY A 50 -1.24 -6.96 7.29
N LEU A 51 -1.74 -5.79 7.71
CA LEU A 51 -1.30 -4.96 8.83
C LEU A 51 0.13 -4.42 8.70
N GLY A 52 1.05 -5.17 8.10
CA GLY A 52 2.44 -4.77 7.97
C GLY A 52 3.23 -4.93 9.28
N ARG A 53 4.55 -4.85 9.19
CA ARG A 53 5.42 -4.74 10.37
C ARG A 53 5.01 -3.53 11.22
N ASP A 54 4.94 -3.71 12.53
CA ASP A 54 4.53 -2.68 13.50
C ASP A 54 3.15 -2.05 13.19
N GLU A 55 2.26 -2.82 12.56
CA GLU A 55 0.93 -2.36 12.11
C GLU A 55 0.97 -1.15 11.14
N ALA A 56 2.07 -1.00 10.38
CA ALA A 56 2.26 0.11 9.44
C ALA A 56 1.14 0.28 8.40
N GLY A 57 0.48 -0.82 8.00
CA GLY A 57 -0.67 -0.86 7.09
C GLY A 57 -1.95 -0.26 7.67
N VAL A 58 -2.02 -0.01 8.99
CA VAL A 58 -3.15 0.63 9.67
C VAL A 58 -2.72 1.78 10.59
N GLY A 59 -1.49 2.28 10.47
CA GLY A 59 -0.95 3.37 11.30
C GLY A 59 -1.77 4.67 11.25
N SER A 60 -2.60 4.88 10.23
CA SER A 60 -3.54 5.99 10.14
C SER A 60 -4.60 5.95 11.24
N LEU A 61 -4.97 4.78 11.76
CA LEU A 61 -6.03 4.65 12.75
C LEU A 61 -5.68 5.43 14.03
N THR A 62 -4.44 5.29 14.53
CA THR A 62 -3.94 6.05 15.69
C THR A 62 -3.88 7.54 15.40
N LEU A 63 -3.41 7.95 14.21
CA LEU A 63 -3.38 9.36 13.80
C LEU A 63 -4.78 9.97 13.81
N LEU A 64 -5.74 9.30 13.17
CA LEU A 64 -7.10 9.81 13.02
C LEU A 64 -7.83 9.83 14.37
N ASP A 65 -7.58 8.85 15.24
CA ASP A 65 -8.16 8.81 16.59
C ASP A 65 -7.70 9.99 17.44
N GLY A 66 -6.41 10.32 17.38
CA GLY A 66 -5.85 11.49 18.07
C GLY A 66 -6.42 12.84 17.58
N LEU A 67 -7.05 12.85 16.41
CA LEU A 67 -7.76 14.02 15.85
C LEU A 67 -9.28 13.92 16.05
N GLY A 68 -9.79 12.84 16.65
CA GLY A 68 -11.23 12.60 16.80
C GLY A 68 -11.94 12.23 15.49
N ILE A 69 -11.20 11.81 14.46
CA ILE A 69 -11.75 11.37 13.17
C ILE A 69 -11.98 9.87 13.24
N ALA A 70 -13.22 9.44 13.02
CA ALA A 70 -13.55 8.01 13.02
C ALA A 70 -12.91 7.30 11.82
N ALA A 71 -12.24 6.17 12.08
CA ALA A 71 -11.54 5.42 11.05
C ALA A 71 -11.57 3.91 11.28
N ALA A 72 -11.58 3.16 10.17
CA ALA A 72 -11.51 1.71 10.18
C ALA A 72 -10.64 1.18 9.02
N ALA A 73 -10.34 -0.11 9.05
CA ALA A 73 -9.64 -0.82 7.99
C ALA A 73 -10.37 -2.12 7.63
N VAL A 74 -10.48 -2.41 6.33
CA VAL A 74 -10.98 -3.68 5.78
C VAL A 74 -9.85 -4.71 5.74
N SER A 75 -10.19 -5.96 6.04
CA SER A 75 -9.26 -7.07 6.00
C SER A 75 -8.82 -7.43 4.58
N HIS A 76 -7.50 -7.54 4.37
CA HIS A 76 -6.90 -8.13 3.18
C HIS A 76 -7.38 -9.55 2.87
N LEU A 77 -7.91 -10.28 3.87
CA LEU A 77 -8.50 -11.62 3.67
C LEU A 77 -9.94 -11.57 3.17
N SER A 78 -10.53 -10.38 3.04
CA SER A 78 -11.94 -10.22 2.67
C SER A 78 -12.16 -9.35 1.44
N ALA A 79 -11.20 -8.50 1.08
CA ALA A 79 -11.26 -7.65 -0.10
C ALA A 79 -9.87 -7.47 -0.72
N ARG A 80 -9.86 -7.17 -2.02
CA ARG A 80 -8.65 -6.95 -2.81
C ARG A 80 -8.12 -5.54 -2.58
N ILE A 81 -6.82 -5.41 -2.32
CA ILE A 81 -6.18 -4.11 -2.16
C ILE A 81 -6.28 -3.27 -3.44
N GLY A 82 -6.64 -2.00 -3.31
CA GLY A 82 -6.85 -1.08 -4.43
C GLY A 82 -8.17 -1.26 -5.20
N ASP A 83 -9.02 -2.21 -4.83
CA ASP A 83 -10.35 -2.44 -5.43
C ASP A 83 -11.45 -2.08 -4.44
N THR A 84 -11.94 -0.85 -4.53
CA THR A 84 -12.96 -0.33 -3.62
C THR A 84 -14.34 -0.93 -3.85
N ASP A 85 -14.65 -1.35 -5.08
CA ASP A 85 -15.93 -2.01 -5.38
C ASP A 85 -15.97 -3.37 -4.68
N ASP A 86 -14.85 -4.10 -4.67
CA ASP A 86 -14.68 -5.34 -3.91
C ASP A 86 -14.76 -5.12 -2.39
N MET A 87 -14.15 -4.03 -1.89
CA MET A 87 -14.26 -3.64 -0.48
C MET A 87 -15.72 -3.42 -0.07
N LEU A 88 -16.51 -2.71 -0.88
CA LEU A 88 -17.93 -2.49 -0.60
C LEU A 88 -18.75 -3.78 -0.74
N ALA A 89 -18.47 -4.59 -1.75
CA ALA A 89 -19.24 -5.79 -2.04
C ALA A 89 -19.08 -6.89 -0.98
N ARG A 90 -17.86 -7.11 -0.48
CA ARG A 90 -17.56 -8.24 0.44
C ARG A 90 -16.58 -7.94 1.57
N GLY A 91 -16.01 -6.74 1.62
CA GLY A 91 -15.02 -6.37 2.62
C GLY A 91 -15.57 -6.43 4.04
N ARG A 92 -14.73 -6.89 4.97
CA ARG A 92 -15.01 -6.97 6.40
C ARG A 92 -14.00 -6.16 7.18
N ILE A 93 -14.46 -5.41 8.17
CA ILE A 93 -13.60 -4.60 9.04
C ILE A 93 -12.66 -5.51 9.84
N SER A 94 -11.35 -5.24 9.81
CA SER A 94 -10.34 -5.91 10.66
C SER A 94 -9.93 -5.08 11.86
N ARG A 95 -9.96 -3.74 11.74
CA ARG A 95 -9.60 -2.78 12.78
C ARG A 95 -10.50 -1.55 12.70
N ALA A 96 -10.76 -0.94 13.85
CA ALA A 96 -11.45 0.34 13.98
C ALA A 96 -10.79 1.12 15.12
N ASN A 97 -10.66 2.43 14.99
CA ASN A 97 -10.17 3.28 16.09
C ASN A 97 -11.27 3.56 17.13
N GLY A 98 -10.92 4.19 18.25
CA GLY A 98 -11.86 4.45 19.34
C GLY A 98 -13.08 5.26 18.88
N ALA A 99 -12.86 6.31 18.08
CA ALA A 99 -13.93 7.13 17.51
C ALA A 99 -14.91 6.32 16.63
N ALA A 100 -14.43 5.37 15.82
CA ALA A 100 -15.30 4.49 15.03
C ALA A 100 -16.01 3.44 15.89
N GLN A 101 -15.33 2.87 16.89
CA GLN A 101 -15.92 1.90 17.81
C GLN A 101 -17.07 2.51 18.63
N ALA A 102 -16.95 3.78 19.03
CA ALA A 102 -18.01 4.52 19.71
C ALA A 102 -19.30 4.67 18.87
N LEU A 103 -19.19 4.54 17.55
CA LEU A 103 -20.32 4.53 16.60
C LEU A 103 -20.82 3.11 16.28
N GLY A 104 -20.28 2.09 16.93
CA GLY A 104 -20.66 0.69 16.76
C GLY A 104 -19.87 -0.06 15.68
N VAL A 105 -18.84 0.53 15.07
CA VAL A 105 -17.99 -0.18 14.10
C VAL A 105 -17.15 -1.21 14.84
N VAL A 106 -17.31 -2.49 14.48
CA VAL A 106 -16.59 -3.62 15.10
C VAL A 106 -15.96 -4.53 14.05
N ALA A 107 -14.95 -5.30 14.45
CA ALA A 107 -14.32 -6.29 13.57
C ALA A 107 -15.33 -7.33 13.07
N GLY A 108 -15.17 -7.77 11.82
CA GLY A 108 -16.06 -8.70 11.13
C GLY A 108 -17.29 -8.05 10.46
N MET A 109 -17.63 -6.81 10.83
CA MET A 109 -18.71 -6.03 10.21
C MET A 109 -18.45 -5.80 8.71
N ALA A 110 -19.51 -5.82 7.90
CA ALA A 110 -19.41 -5.51 6.47
C ALA A 110 -18.97 -4.04 6.25
N CYS A 111 -18.12 -3.80 5.26
CA CYS A 111 -17.59 -2.48 4.93
C CYS A 111 -18.71 -1.45 4.69
N VAL A 112 -19.76 -1.84 3.95
CA VAL A 112 -20.92 -0.97 3.68
C VAL A 112 -21.66 -0.57 4.95
N ALA A 113 -21.88 -1.52 5.87
CA ALA A 113 -22.53 -1.24 7.14
C ALA A 113 -21.68 -0.33 8.03
N ALA A 114 -20.36 -0.54 8.04
CA ALA A 114 -19.44 0.35 8.74
C ALA A 114 -19.46 1.76 8.14
N ALA A 115 -19.45 1.89 6.81
CA ALA A 115 -19.53 3.19 6.13
C ALA A 115 -20.83 3.93 6.48
N ASP A 116 -21.96 3.22 6.58
CA ASP A 116 -23.23 3.79 7.00
C ASP A 116 -23.21 4.28 8.46
N LEU A 117 -22.64 3.51 9.40
CA LEU A 117 -22.49 3.96 10.79
C LEU A 117 -21.59 5.19 10.90
N LEU A 118 -20.51 5.23 10.12
CA LEU A 118 -19.55 6.35 10.10
C LEU A 118 -20.16 7.67 9.59
N LYS A 119 -21.32 7.65 8.94
CA LYS A 119 -22.06 8.88 8.58
C LYS A 119 -22.48 9.68 9.82
N ALA A 120 -22.64 9.03 10.97
CA ALA A 120 -22.98 9.67 12.24
C ALA A 120 -21.78 10.30 12.96
N ALA A 121 -20.55 10.12 12.47
CA ALA A 121 -19.36 10.72 13.08
C ALA A 121 -19.44 12.25 13.07
N ALA A 122 -18.97 12.89 14.14
CA ALA A 122 -18.78 14.33 14.16
C ALA A 122 -17.77 14.73 13.05
N HIS A 123 -18.04 15.84 12.35
CA HIS A 123 -17.13 16.35 11.34
C HIS A 123 -16.39 17.57 11.86
N SER A 124 -15.08 17.41 12.02
CA SER A 124 -14.16 18.47 12.38
C SER A 124 -13.08 18.57 11.32
N ARG A 125 -12.75 19.79 10.89
CA ARG A 125 -11.63 20.01 9.96
C ARG A 125 -10.35 20.21 10.75
N HIS A 126 -9.30 19.54 10.30
CA HIS A 126 -7.96 19.66 10.86
C HIS A 126 -6.98 20.03 9.75
N THR A 127 -5.98 20.82 10.11
CA THR A 127 -4.85 21.12 9.24
C THR A 127 -3.66 20.32 9.71
N ILE A 128 -3.10 19.50 8.82
CA ILE A 128 -1.87 18.74 9.08
C ILE A 128 -0.94 18.89 7.88
N ALA A 129 0.37 18.88 8.14
CA ALA A 129 1.34 18.71 7.07
C ALA A 129 1.13 17.33 6.43
N LYS A 130 0.92 17.28 5.11
CA LYS A 130 0.70 16.02 4.35
C LYS A 130 1.81 14.98 4.58
N GLY A 131 2.98 15.42 5.04
CA GLY A 131 4.19 14.61 5.05
C GLY A 131 4.81 14.58 3.64
N SER A 132 6.01 14.01 3.54
CA SER A 132 6.70 13.81 2.27
C SER A 132 6.97 12.32 2.09
N GLU A 133 6.66 11.80 0.92
CA GLU A 133 7.17 10.51 0.46
C GLU A 133 8.68 10.64 0.21
N VAL A 134 9.46 9.63 0.60
CA VAL A 134 10.92 9.65 0.50
C VAL A 134 11.38 8.93 -0.76
N ARG A 135 12.39 9.52 -1.40
CA ARG A 135 13.17 8.91 -2.47
C ARG A 135 14.65 8.93 -2.09
N LEU A 136 15.29 7.76 -2.14
CA LEU A 136 16.71 7.59 -1.86
C LEU A 136 17.36 6.75 -2.96
N VAL A 137 18.45 7.25 -3.52
CA VAL A 137 19.23 6.52 -4.53
C VAL A 137 20.51 6.02 -3.90
N LEU A 138 20.68 4.70 -3.88
CA LEU A 138 21.89 4.03 -3.44
C LEU A 138 22.76 3.74 -4.67
N VAL A 139 23.83 4.50 -4.83
CA VAL A 139 24.81 4.29 -5.92
C VAL A 139 25.55 2.98 -5.67
N ARG A 140 25.64 2.16 -6.72
CA ARG A 140 26.29 0.84 -6.70
C ARG A 140 27.07 0.62 -8.00
N PRO A 141 28.07 -0.27 -8.02
CA PRO A 141 28.98 -0.43 -9.15
C PRO A 141 28.32 -0.78 -10.49
N ARG A 142 27.30 -1.66 -10.51
CA ARG A 142 26.67 -2.11 -11.77
C ARG A 142 25.38 -1.37 -12.09
N ARG A 143 24.49 -1.21 -11.11
CA ARG A 143 23.20 -0.53 -11.28
C ARG A 143 22.71 0.04 -9.94
N PRO A 144 22.09 1.21 -9.90
CA PRO A 144 21.61 1.80 -8.65
C PRO A 144 20.46 1.00 -8.05
N ILE A 145 20.32 1.08 -6.72
CA ILE A 145 19.11 0.67 -6.00
C ILE A 145 18.35 1.94 -5.63
N VAL A 146 17.12 2.06 -6.11
CA VAL A 146 16.27 3.24 -5.93
C VAL A 146 15.15 2.87 -4.97
N LEU A 147 15.15 3.49 -3.79
CA LEU A 147 14.14 3.32 -2.77
C LEU A 147 13.11 4.45 -2.91
N ILE A 148 11.84 4.10 -3.12
CA ILE A 148 10.74 5.05 -3.28
C ILE A 148 9.51 4.61 -2.49
N ASP A 149 9.01 5.46 -1.60
CA ASP A 149 7.87 5.09 -0.76
C ASP A 149 6.59 4.81 -1.58
N SER A 150 6.49 5.40 -2.78
CA SER A 150 5.39 5.17 -3.71
C SER A 150 5.82 4.90 -5.13
N ALA A 151 5.15 3.95 -5.79
CA ALA A 151 5.34 3.66 -7.21
C ALA A 151 5.04 4.87 -8.13
N ALA A 152 4.37 5.91 -7.63
CA ALA A 152 4.19 7.16 -8.38
C ALA A 152 5.49 7.98 -8.51
N MET A 153 6.50 7.72 -7.67
CA MET A 153 7.80 8.41 -7.67
C MET A 153 8.84 7.76 -8.59
N VAL A 154 8.45 6.74 -9.36
CA VAL A 154 9.30 6.19 -10.42
C VAL A 154 9.58 7.28 -11.44
N ASP A 155 10.86 7.53 -11.69
CA ASP A 155 11.32 8.41 -12.74
C ASP A 155 11.50 7.59 -14.03
N PRO A 156 10.75 7.87 -15.11
CA PRO A 156 10.77 7.06 -16.32
C PRO A 156 12.09 7.16 -17.10
N VAL A 157 12.95 8.13 -16.79
CA VAL A 157 14.24 8.34 -17.45
C VAL A 157 15.38 7.92 -16.53
N ALA A 158 15.38 8.38 -15.28
CA ALA A 158 16.48 8.15 -14.34
C ALA A 158 16.50 6.72 -13.76
N ASP A 159 15.36 6.01 -13.73
CA ASP A 159 15.27 4.66 -13.13
C ASP A 159 15.45 3.52 -14.13
N VAL A 160 15.79 3.83 -15.39
CA VAL A 160 16.05 2.81 -16.42
C VAL A 160 17.20 1.89 -15.99
N GLY A 161 16.96 0.58 -16.04
CA GLY A 161 17.91 -0.44 -15.61
C GLY A 161 18.17 -0.52 -14.10
N ALA A 162 17.52 0.31 -13.28
CA ALA A 162 17.67 0.32 -11.83
C ALA A 162 16.95 -0.86 -11.15
N ILE A 163 17.35 -1.17 -9.92
CA ILE A 163 16.55 -1.97 -8.99
C ILE A 163 15.64 -1.00 -8.24
N VAL A 164 14.33 -1.07 -8.47
CA VAL A 164 13.34 -0.18 -7.86
C VAL A 164 12.67 -0.89 -6.69
N VAL A 165 12.94 -0.45 -5.46
CA VAL A 165 12.30 -0.94 -4.24
C VAL A 165 11.22 0.05 -3.83
N THR A 166 9.98 -0.44 -3.74
CA THR A 166 8.83 0.42 -3.44
C THR A 166 8.31 0.17 -2.02
N GLY A 167 7.78 1.21 -1.40
CA GLY A 167 6.90 1.08 -0.22
C GLY A 167 5.47 0.68 -0.59
N SER A 168 5.15 0.52 -1.88
CA SER A 168 3.81 0.19 -2.37
C SER A 168 3.51 -1.31 -2.31
N HIS A 169 2.24 -1.66 -2.36
CA HIS A 169 1.80 -3.05 -2.49
C HIS A 169 2.03 -3.62 -3.90
N GLY A 170 2.14 -4.95 -4.00
CA GLY A 170 2.36 -5.66 -5.26
C GLY A 170 1.11 -5.88 -6.11
N GLY A 171 -0.05 -5.38 -5.68
CA GLY A 171 -1.28 -5.43 -6.48
C GLY A 171 -1.23 -4.57 -7.75
N LEU A 172 -1.81 -5.12 -8.83
CA LEU A 172 -1.93 -4.46 -10.14
C LEU A 172 -3.36 -3.97 -10.37
N VAL A 173 -3.70 -2.84 -9.75
CA VAL A 173 -5.02 -2.22 -9.85
C VAL A 173 -5.32 -1.87 -11.32
N GLY A 174 -6.46 -2.32 -11.83
CA GLY A 174 -6.89 -2.09 -13.22
C GLY A 174 -6.25 -3.00 -14.26
N GLY A 175 -5.35 -3.92 -13.89
CA GLY A 175 -4.84 -4.97 -14.77
C GLY A 175 -3.95 -4.50 -15.94
N VAL A 176 -3.56 -3.22 -16.00
CA VAL A 176 -2.76 -2.66 -17.09
C VAL A 176 -1.29 -3.04 -16.92
N PRO A 177 -0.68 -3.92 -17.75
CA PRO A 177 0.67 -4.43 -17.50
C PRO A 177 1.77 -3.36 -17.47
N ALA A 178 1.62 -2.29 -18.25
CA ALA A 178 2.54 -1.15 -18.23
C ALA A 178 2.59 -0.42 -16.87
N MET A 179 1.55 -0.54 -16.05
CA MET A 179 1.50 0.05 -14.70
C MET A 179 2.19 -0.83 -13.66
N ALA A 180 2.59 -2.05 -14.01
CA ALA A 180 3.30 -2.96 -13.10
C ALA A 180 4.65 -2.37 -12.65
N LEU A 181 5.35 -1.67 -13.54
CA LEU A 181 6.47 -0.78 -13.24
C LEU A 181 6.57 0.24 -14.38
N ARG A 182 6.53 1.54 -14.08
CA ARG A 182 6.43 2.62 -15.09
C ARG A 182 7.76 3.00 -15.75
N VAL A 183 8.75 2.12 -15.64
CA VAL A 183 10.08 2.26 -16.23
C VAL A 183 10.57 0.87 -16.66
N GLU A 184 11.46 0.83 -17.64
CA GLU A 184 12.22 -0.37 -18.01
C GLU A 184 13.36 -0.58 -17.00
N GLY A 185 12.99 -0.88 -15.76
CA GLY A 185 13.91 -1.19 -14.68
C GLY A 185 14.44 -2.63 -14.77
N PHE A 186 15.54 -2.92 -14.08
CA PHE A 186 16.02 -4.29 -13.94
C PHE A 186 15.11 -5.11 -13.03
N ALA A 187 14.65 -4.50 -11.91
CA ALA A 187 13.78 -5.15 -10.94
C ALA A 187 12.74 -4.20 -10.34
N GLY A 188 11.56 -4.71 -10.00
CA GLY A 188 10.54 -4.04 -9.20
C GLY A 188 10.19 -4.86 -7.95
N ILE A 189 10.34 -4.24 -6.77
CA ILE A 189 10.09 -4.87 -5.47
C ILE A 189 8.93 -4.16 -4.77
N TYR A 190 7.98 -4.95 -4.25
CA TYR A 190 6.77 -4.46 -3.60
C TYR A 190 6.53 -5.16 -2.25
N ASN A 191 5.65 -4.61 -1.43
CA ASN A 191 5.09 -5.31 -0.27
C ASN A 191 3.94 -6.22 -0.74
N ASP A 192 3.83 -7.45 -0.24
CA ASP A 192 2.75 -8.36 -0.64
C ASP A 192 1.39 -8.02 -0.02
N ALA A 193 1.31 -7.08 0.90
CA ALA A 193 0.07 -6.71 1.60
C ALA A 193 -0.65 -7.91 2.24
N GLY A 194 0.12 -8.90 2.71
CA GLY A 194 -0.39 -10.16 3.27
C GLY A 194 -0.80 -11.17 2.20
N ILE A 195 -0.36 -10.99 0.95
CA ILE A 195 -0.81 -11.64 -0.29
C ILE A 195 -2.27 -11.29 -0.63
N GLY A 196 -3.14 -11.29 0.37
CA GLY A 196 -4.54 -10.93 0.25
C GLY A 196 -5.38 -12.01 -0.42
N ILE A 197 -6.69 -11.82 -0.34
CA ILE A 197 -7.66 -12.64 -1.05
C ILE A 197 -7.39 -12.59 -2.56
N ASP A 198 -7.56 -13.73 -3.23
CA ASP A 198 -7.33 -13.90 -4.67
C ASP A 198 -5.89 -13.54 -5.12
N GLU A 199 -4.91 -13.62 -4.21
CA GLU A 199 -3.52 -13.21 -4.43
C GLU A 199 -3.37 -11.75 -4.90
N ALA A 200 -4.32 -10.87 -4.53
CA ALA A 200 -4.38 -9.51 -5.03
C ALA A 200 -3.14 -8.66 -4.73
N GLY A 201 -2.42 -8.96 -3.67
CA GLY A 201 -1.20 -8.28 -3.24
C GLY A 201 0.04 -8.61 -4.07
N VAL A 202 -0.02 -9.58 -4.99
CA VAL A 202 1.12 -9.99 -5.85
C VAL A 202 0.83 -9.88 -7.36
N GLY A 203 -0.30 -9.27 -7.73
CA GLY A 203 -0.78 -9.19 -9.12
C GLY A 203 0.15 -8.51 -10.13
N ARG A 204 1.16 -7.74 -9.69
CA ARG A 204 2.19 -7.16 -10.58
C ARG A 204 3.18 -8.20 -11.11
N LEU A 205 3.40 -9.30 -10.39
CA LEU A 205 4.49 -10.23 -10.70
C LEU A 205 4.37 -10.88 -12.10
N PRO A 206 3.19 -11.36 -12.54
CA PRO A 206 3.04 -11.90 -13.89
C PRO A 206 3.27 -10.86 -14.99
N ALA A 207 2.84 -9.62 -14.78
CA ALA A 207 3.03 -8.53 -15.75
C ALA A 207 4.50 -8.09 -15.87
N LEU A 208 5.26 -8.10 -14.76
CA LEU A 208 6.71 -7.89 -14.79
C LEU A 208 7.42 -9.05 -15.49
N ASP A 209 6.99 -10.29 -15.24
CA ASP A 209 7.58 -11.49 -15.86
C ASP A 209 7.43 -11.46 -17.38
N ALA A 210 6.24 -11.09 -17.88
CA ALA A 210 5.96 -10.97 -19.31
C ALA A 210 6.82 -9.89 -20.00
N ARG A 211 7.35 -8.93 -19.23
CA ARG A 211 8.26 -7.87 -19.71
C ARG A 211 9.74 -8.23 -19.52
N GLY A 212 10.06 -9.41 -18.98
CA GLY A 212 11.43 -9.80 -18.65
C GLY A 212 12.03 -9.00 -17.49
N ILE A 213 11.17 -8.38 -16.66
CA ILE A 213 11.59 -7.60 -15.49
C ILE A 213 11.53 -8.51 -14.25
N VAL A 214 12.57 -8.46 -13.42
CA VAL A 214 12.60 -9.15 -12.12
C VAL A 214 11.51 -8.59 -11.23
N GLY A 215 10.59 -9.43 -10.78
CA GLY A 215 9.48 -9.05 -9.90
C GLY A 215 9.55 -9.80 -8.58
N LEU A 216 9.61 -9.07 -7.47
CA LEU A 216 9.56 -9.62 -6.13
C LEU A 216 8.48 -8.95 -5.28
N THR A 217 7.93 -9.70 -4.34
CA THR A 217 7.28 -9.12 -3.17
C THR A 217 7.98 -9.55 -1.89
N VAL A 218 7.94 -8.70 -0.86
CA VAL A 218 8.31 -9.06 0.50
C VAL A 218 7.08 -9.30 1.37
N SER A 219 7.22 -10.15 2.39
CA SER A 219 6.17 -10.40 3.37
C SER A 219 5.78 -9.12 4.09
N ALA A 220 4.48 -8.81 4.16
CA ALA A 220 3.96 -7.69 4.94
C ALA A 220 4.46 -7.72 6.40
N SER A 221 4.62 -8.90 7.01
CA SER A 221 5.13 -9.00 8.39
C SER A 221 6.62 -8.65 8.54
N SER A 222 7.40 -8.63 7.45
CA SER A 222 8.84 -8.35 7.47
C SER A 222 9.19 -6.86 7.31
N ALA A 223 8.33 -6.10 6.64
CA ALA A 223 8.61 -4.71 6.27
C ALA A 223 7.39 -3.80 6.45
N ARG A 224 7.64 -2.53 6.77
CA ARG A 224 6.58 -1.51 6.87
C ARG A 224 6.14 -1.10 5.47
N ILE A 225 4.87 -1.33 5.16
CA ILE A 225 4.24 -0.81 3.92
C ILE A 225 4.17 0.72 4.00
N GLY A 226 4.49 1.38 2.89
CA GLY A 226 4.69 2.82 2.80
C GLY A 226 6.12 3.30 3.10
N GLU A 227 7.03 2.41 3.48
CA GLU A 227 8.45 2.74 3.75
C GLU A 227 9.39 1.84 2.92
N ALA A 228 9.93 2.38 1.82
CA ALA A 228 10.82 1.62 0.94
C ALA A 228 12.12 1.20 1.62
N ARG A 229 12.58 2.01 2.59
CA ARG A 229 13.77 1.66 3.38
C ARG A 229 13.55 0.43 4.26
N SER A 230 12.39 0.30 4.91
CA SER A 230 12.08 -0.92 5.67
C SER A 230 11.98 -2.13 4.75
N THR A 231 11.38 -1.97 3.56
CA THR A 231 11.35 -3.03 2.53
C THR A 231 12.76 -3.47 2.15
N PHE A 232 13.68 -2.53 1.90
CA PHE A 232 15.06 -2.82 1.53
C PHE A 232 15.86 -3.47 2.66
N GLU A 233 15.82 -2.90 3.86
CA GLU A 233 16.70 -3.32 4.98
C GLU A 233 16.23 -4.63 5.61
N ASP A 234 14.92 -4.82 5.76
CA ASP A 234 14.34 -5.88 6.58
C ASP A 234 13.54 -6.92 5.78
N GLY A 235 13.23 -6.63 4.52
CA GLY A 235 12.30 -7.42 3.73
C GLY A 235 12.73 -8.87 3.57
N VAL A 236 11.78 -9.78 3.74
CA VAL A 236 11.92 -11.22 3.42
C VAL A 236 11.04 -11.52 2.23
N ILE A 237 11.61 -12.10 1.17
CA ILE A 237 10.90 -12.40 -0.08
C ILE A 237 9.73 -13.33 0.22
N SER A 238 8.53 -12.98 -0.24
CA SER A 238 7.32 -13.81 -0.12
C SER A 238 6.89 -14.42 -1.43
N ARG A 239 7.11 -13.73 -2.56
CA ARG A 239 6.93 -14.24 -3.91
C ARG A 239 8.00 -13.70 -4.84
N ALA A 240 8.33 -14.50 -5.85
CA ALA A 240 9.23 -14.15 -6.94
C ALA A 240 8.60 -14.60 -8.25
N ASN A 241 8.69 -13.79 -9.30
CA ASN A 241 8.35 -14.24 -10.65
C ASN A 241 9.43 -15.16 -11.23
N ARG A 242 9.19 -15.73 -12.42
CA ARG A 242 10.13 -16.70 -13.03
C ARG A 242 11.46 -16.04 -13.39
N THR A 243 11.42 -14.82 -13.91
CA THR A 243 12.61 -14.01 -14.19
C THR A 243 13.47 -13.82 -12.94
N ALA A 244 12.87 -13.51 -11.80
CA ALA A 244 13.57 -13.37 -10.54
C ALA A 244 14.12 -14.70 -10.01
N ALA A 245 13.34 -15.78 -10.10
CA ALA A 245 13.75 -17.11 -9.65
C ALA A 245 14.98 -17.63 -10.43
N ALA A 246 15.05 -17.34 -11.73
CA ALA A 246 16.21 -17.68 -12.56
C ALA A 246 17.51 -16.96 -12.12
N LEU A 247 17.39 -15.89 -11.33
CA LEU A 247 18.51 -15.11 -10.77
C LEU A 247 18.72 -15.38 -9.27
N GLY A 248 18.22 -16.51 -8.76
CA GLY A 248 18.46 -16.97 -7.39
C GLY A 248 17.48 -16.42 -6.35
N ALA A 249 16.42 -15.71 -6.75
CA ALA A 249 15.40 -15.28 -5.81
C ALA A 249 14.49 -16.45 -5.39
N ALA A 250 14.21 -16.58 -4.10
CA ALA A 250 13.27 -17.56 -3.58
C ALA A 250 12.54 -17.01 -2.34
N PRO A 251 11.26 -17.40 -2.11
CA PRO A 251 10.58 -17.09 -0.86
C PRO A 251 11.37 -17.53 0.37
N GLY A 252 11.34 -16.72 1.43
CA GLY A 252 12.07 -16.94 2.68
C GLY A 252 13.48 -16.35 2.71
N LEU A 253 14.05 -15.95 1.56
CA LEU A 253 15.36 -15.30 1.53
C LEU A 253 15.28 -13.82 1.96
N PRO A 254 16.30 -13.30 2.65
CA PRO A 254 16.41 -11.86 2.93
C PRO A 254 16.63 -11.08 1.63
N LEU A 255 15.94 -9.95 1.49
CA LEU A 255 15.95 -9.14 0.27
C LEU A 255 17.29 -8.46 0.05
N LYS A 256 17.81 -7.76 1.07
CA LYS A 256 18.99 -6.88 0.93
C LYS A 256 20.21 -7.57 0.30
N PRO A 257 20.68 -8.75 0.78
CA PRO A 257 21.87 -9.37 0.21
C PRO A 257 21.71 -9.72 -1.28
N LEU A 258 20.51 -10.15 -1.67
CA LEU A 258 20.20 -10.48 -3.07
C LEU A 258 20.26 -9.23 -3.97
N LEU A 259 19.64 -8.13 -3.52
CA LEU A 259 19.67 -6.87 -4.27
C LEU A 259 21.08 -6.29 -4.37
N GLU A 260 21.88 -6.37 -3.29
CA GLU A 260 23.27 -5.95 -3.29
C GLU A 260 24.13 -6.78 -4.26
N ALA A 261 23.90 -8.09 -4.35
CA ALA A 261 24.57 -8.95 -5.34
C ALA A 261 24.25 -8.52 -6.78
N TRP A 262 22.97 -8.32 -7.08
CA TRP A 262 22.52 -7.82 -8.39
C TRP A 262 23.03 -6.40 -8.69
N ALA A 263 23.15 -5.54 -7.69
CA ALA A 263 23.64 -4.17 -7.85
C ALA A 263 25.17 -4.07 -7.95
N GLY A 264 25.89 -5.02 -7.35
CA GLY A 264 27.34 -5.10 -7.32
C GLY A 264 27.97 -5.86 -8.51
N GLY A 265 27.18 -6.61 -9.27
CA GLY A 265 27.67 -7.42 -10.40
C GLY A 265 28.22 -8.79 -10.02
N HIS A 266 27.86 -9.30 -8.84
CA HIS A 266 28.14 -10.68 -8.43
C HIS A 266 26.93 -11.54 -8.75
N SER A 267 26.79 -11.94 -10.01
CA SER A 267 25.84 -12.93 -10.50
C SER A 267 26.31 -13.47 -11.83
#